data_AF-A0A445F020-F1
#
_entry.id   AF-A0A445F020-F1
#
_cell.length_a   1.000
_cell.length_b   1.000
_cell.length_c   1.000
_cell.angle_alpha   90.00
_cell.angle_beta   90.00
_cell.angle_gamma   90.00
#
_symmetry.space_group_name_H-M   'P 1'
#
loop_
_entity.id
_entity.type
_entity.pdbx_description
1 polymer ?
#
loop_
_entity_poly.entity_id
_entity_poly.type
_entity_poly.pdbx_seq_one_letter_code
_entity_poly.pdbx_strand_id
1 'polypeptide(L)'
;MTKMGCSRFSFFIILLVALFPSSLSEIPFFEIRNDNRPIVPFNQFGFTHKGLLELGVSKISLSNSNLDLSKVSFFLCTLDSWLHVIQQLEDGEIWCALQSDLIKSIYSFNSLNGKDSFSILYKEEIDAD
;
A
#
# COMPACT_ATOMS: atom_id res chain seq x y z
N MET A 1 -29.56 -37.51 -38.28
CA MET A 1 -28.55 -36.60 -38.91
C MET A 1 -28.44 -35.35 -38.05
N THR A 2 -27.70 -35.41 -36.95
CA THR A 2 -27.59 -34.32 -35.94
C THR A 2 -26.15 -34.21 -35.45
N LYS A 3 -25.24 -33.82 -36.36
CA LYS A 3 -23.84 -33.47 -36.03
C LYS A 3 -23.49 -32.14 -36.68
N MET A 4 -24.18 -31.05 -36.31
CA MET A 4 -23.82 -29.72 -36.80
C MET A 4 -24.01 -28.59 -35.77
N GLY A 5 -24.72 -28.83 -34.66
CA GLY A 5 -24.86 -27.86 -33.56
C GLY A 5 -23.70 -27.84 -32.57
N CYS A 6 -23.00 -28.98 -32.38
CA CYS A 6 -21.96 -29.11 -31.36
C CYS A 6 -20.69 -28.29 -31.68
N SER A 7 -20.35 -28.16 -32.97
CA SER A 7 -19.15 -27.43 -33.42
C SER A 7 -19.29 -25.91 -33.28
N ARG A 8 -20.45 -25.34 -33.62
CA ARG A 8 -20.69 -23.88 -33.49
C ARG A 8 -20.79 -23.42 -32.04
N PHE A 9 -21.39 -24.25 -31.19
CA PHE A 9 -21.45 -23.98 -29.75
C PHE A 9 -20.06 -24.06 -29.10
N SER A 10 -19.24 -25.04 -29.51
CA SER A 10 -17.84 -25.15 -29.07
C SER A 10 -17.01 -23.93 -29.46
N PHE A 11 -17.18 -23.40 -30.68
CA PHE A 11 -16.46 -22.20 -31.12
C PHE A 11 -16.84 -20.95 -30.31
N PHE A 12 -18.11 -20.83 -29.94
CA PHE A 12 -18.61 -19.71 -29.14
C PHE A 12 -18.07 -19.74 -27.70
N ILE A 13 -17.93 -20.93 -27.10
CA ILE A 13 -17.33 -21.10 -25.77
C ILE A 13 -15.84 -20.75 -25.79
N ILE A 14 -15.09 -21.17 -26.82
CA ILE A 14 -13.66 -20.83 -26.96
C ILE A 14 -13.47 -19.32 -27.07
N LEU A 15 -14.31 -18.65 -27.86
CA LEU A 15 -14.30 -17.19 -27.98
C LEU A 15 -14.59 -16.51 -26.64
N LEU A 16 -15.57 -17.01 -25.88
CA LEU A 16 -15.91 -16.47 -24.57
C LEU A 16 -14.75 -16.62 -23.58
N VAL A 17 -14.09 -17.78 -23.54
CA VAL A 17 -12.92 -18.03 -22.68
C VAL A 17 -11.74 -17.13 -23.04
N ALA A 18 -11.53 -16.86 -24.34
CA ALA A 18 -10.46 -15.97 -24.81
C ALA A 18 -10.68 -14.48 -24.48
N LEU A 19 -11.92 -14.08 -24.18
CA LEU A 19 -12.25 -12.71 -23.78
C LEU A 19 -12.01 -12.44 -22.29
N PHE A 20 -11.78 -13.47 -21.47
CA PHE A 20 -11.44 -13.26 -20.06
C PHE A 20 -9.98 -12.85 -19.93
N PRO A 21 -9.67 -11.65 -19.41
CA PRO A 21 -8.29 -11.29 -19.11
C PRO A 21 -7.75 -12.24 -18.04
N SER A 22 -6.59 -12.83 -18.30
CA SER A 22 -5.86 -13.58 -17.29
C SER A 22 -5.23 -12.56 -16.34
N SER A 23 -5.93 -12.19 -15.27
CA SER A 23 -5.36 -11.37 -14.22
C SER A 23 -4.40 -12.23 -13.40
N LEU A 24 -3.10 -12.13 -13.71
CA LEU A 24 -2.08 -12.57 -12.78
C LEU A 24 -1.94 -11.47 -11.73
N SER A 25 -2.36 -11.77 -10.50
CA SER A 25 -1.99 -10.95 -9.36
C SER A 25 -0.54 -11.26 -9.01
N GLU A 26 0.37 -10.32 -9.26
CA GLU A 26 1.74 -10.44 -8.80
C GLU A 26 1.78 -10.09 -7.31
N ILE A 27 2.32 -11.00 -6.50
CA ILE A 27 2.63 -10.73 -5.09
C ILE A 27 4.12 -10.37 -5.04
N PRO A 28 4.48 -9.08 -5.03
CA PRO A 28 5.88 -8.69 -4.98
C PRO A 28 6.48 -9.11 -3.63
N PHE A 29 7.61 -9.81 -3.68
CA PHE A 29 8.44 -10.06 -2.50
C PHE A 29 9.46 -8.92 -2.35
N PHE A 30 9.51 -8.30 -1.18
CA PHE A 30 10.43 -7.21 -0.88
C PHE A 30 11.17 -7.49 0.43
N GLU A 31 12.50 -7.46 0.39
CA GLU A 31 13.36 -7.64 1.55
C GLU A 31 14.31 -6.44 1.67
N ILE A 32 14.28 -5.76 2.82
CA ILE A 32 15.15 -4.63 3.13
C ILE A 32 16.20 -5.11 4.13
N ARG A 33 17.49 -4.98 3.82
CA ARG A 33 18.59 -5.32 4.73
C ARG A 33 19.62 -4.20 4.76
N ASN A 34 20.02 -3.81 5.97
CA ASN A 34 21.06 -2.79 6.20
C ASN A 34 20.84 -1.51 5.36
N ASP A 35 19.61 -1.01 5.40
CA ASP A 35 19.20 0.15 4.64
C ASP A 35 19.29 1.39 5.52
N ASN A 36 20.00 2.40 5.02
CA ASN A 36 20.24 3.67 5.72
C ASN A 36 19.31 4.79 5.23
N ARG A 37 18.38 4.50 4.32
CA ARG A 37 17.40 5.50 3.89
C ARG A 37 16.44 5.78 5.05
N PRO A 38 16.14 7.07 5.34
CA PRO A 38 15.19 7.42 6.39
C PRO A 38 13.75 7.01 6.04
N ILE A 39 13.47 6.79 4.75
CA ILE A 39 12.13 6.48 4.23
C ILE A 39 12.28 5.41 3.14
N VAL A 40 11.47 4.35 3.24
CA VAL A 40 11.43 3.26 2.27
C VAL A 40 10.05 3.19 1.62
N PRO A 41 9.92 3.48 0.33
CA PRO A 41 8.67 3.29 -0.38
C PRO A 41 8.41 1.79 -0.56
N PHE A 42 7.30 1.28 -0.06
CA PHE A 42 6.94 -0.14 -0.22
C PHE A 42 6.36 -0.44 -1.59
N ASN A 43 5.37 0.35 -2.02
CA ASN A 43 4.76 0.24 -3.33
C ASN A 43 3.96 1.51 -3.64
N GLN A 44 3.90 1.86 -4.93
CA GLN A 44 2.93 2.80 -5.44
C GLN A 44 1.66 2.04 -5.76
N PHE A 45 0.59 2.33 -5.04
CA PHE A 45 -0.73 1.78 -5.35
C PHE A 45 -1.54 2.84 -6.09
N GLY A 46 -2.19 2.43 -7.18
CA GLY A 46 -3.21 3.26 -7.82
C GLY A 46 -4.47 3.28 -6.96
N PHE A 47 -4.49 4.10 -5.91
CA PHE A 47 -5.70 4.31 -5.14
C PHE A 47 -6.66 5.20 -5.94
N THR A 48 -7.91 4.75 -6.03
CA THR A 48 -9.02 5.64 -6.35
C THR A 48 -9.57 6.19 -5.04
N HIS A 49 -10.37 7.27 -5.08
CA HIS A 49 -11.03 7.87 -3.90
C HIS A 49 -11.99 6.91 -3.13
N LYS A 50 -12.08 5.65 -3.55
CA LYS A 50 -12.87 4.58 -2.93
C LYS A 50 -11.99 3.38 -2.55
N GLY A 51 -10.68 3.59 -2.48
CA GLY A 51 -9.70 2.57 -2.16
C GLY A 51 -9.86 2.04 -0.74
N LEU A 52 -9.60 0.75 -0.58
CA LEU A 52 -9.49 0.07 0.71
C LEU A 52 -8.04 -0.35 0.90
N LEU A 53 -7.43 0.05 2.01
CA LEU A 53 -6.11 -0.41 2.42
C LEU A 53 -6.26 -1.30 3.64
N GLU A 54 -5.92 -2.58 3.50
CA GLU A 54 -5.70 -3.47 4.63
C GLU A 54 -4.19 -3.57 4.89
N LEU A 55 -3.77 -3.22 6.10
CA LEU A 55 -2.38 -3.29 6.53
C LEU A 55 -2.28 -4.22 7.72
N GLY A 56 -1.70 -5.40 7.49
CA GLY A 56 -1.34 -6.37 8.51
C GLY A 56 0.16 -6.48 8.67
N VAL A 57 0.67 -6.24 9.87
CA VAL A 57 2.08 -6.42 10.21
C VAL A 57 2.19 -7.38 11.38
N SER A 58 3.13 -8.32 11.30
CA SER A 58 3.35 -9.33 12.33
C SER A 58 4.84 -9.53 12.57
N LYS A 59 5.19 -10.16 13.70
CA LYS A 59 6.57 -10.47 14.10
C LYS A 59 7.43 -9.22 14.22
N ILE A 60 6.86 -8.14 14.75
CA ILE A 60 7.58 -6.90 15.02
C ILE A 60 8.58 -7.17 16.15
N SER A 61 9.85 -6.92 15.88
CA SER A 61 10.93 -7.04 16.86
C SER A 61 11.76 -5.75 16.83
N LEU A 62 11.85 -5.10 17.99
CA LEU A 62 12.63 -3.87 18.17
C LEU A 62 13.94 -4.24 18.85
N SER A 63 15.07 -3.91 18.23
CA SER A 63 16.40 -4.23 18.77
C SER A 63 16.79 -3.37 19.98
N ASN A 64 16.16 -2.21 20.15
CA ASN A 64 16.45 -1.25 21.20
C ASN A 64 15.15 -0.74 21.83
N SER A 65 15.10 -0.67 23.16
CA SER A 65 13.94 -0.22 23.94
C SER A 65 13.82 1.29 24.08
N ASN A 66 14.87 2.06 23.77
CA ASN A 66 14.89 3.53 23.86
C ASN A 66 14.55 4.22 22.53
N LEU A 67 13.88 3.51 21.60
CA LEU A 67 13.47 4.08 20.34
C LEU A 67 12.21 4.92 20.52
N ASP A 68 12.20 6.11 19.93
CA ASP A 68 11.00 6.94 19.84
C ASP A 68 10.08 6.41 18.73
N LEU A 69 9.14 5.55 19.13
CA LEU A 69 8.18 4.90 18.21
C LEU A 69 7.21 5.89 17.56
N SER A 70 7.11 7.14 18.05
CA SER A 70 6.31 8.17 17.39
C SER A 70 6.88 8.57 16.02
N LYS A 71 8.18 8.35 15.80
CA LYS A 71 8.88 8.64 14.54
C LYS A 71 8.80 7.51 13.52
N VAL A 72 8.13 6.41 13.85
CA VAL A 72 7.96 5.26 12.96
C VAL A 72 6.46 5.09 12.69
N SER A 73 6.09 5.17 11.42
CA SER A 73 4.69 5.10 11.00
C SER A 73 4.56 4.59 9.57
N PHE A 74 3.38 4.08 9.24
CA PHE A 74 2.91 3.89 7.87
C PHE A 74 2.03 5.06 7.50
N PHE A 75 2.28 5.68 6.35
CA PHE A 75 1.50 6.81 5.84
C PHE A 75 1.18 6.64 4.36
N LEU A 76 0.14 7.34 3.92
CA LEU A 76 -0.22 7.52 2.52
C LEU A 76 0.07 8.95 2.08
N CYS A 77 0.46 9.11 0.82
CA CYS A 77 0.67 10.39 0.19
C CYS A 77 0.45 10.23 -1.32
N THR A 78 -0.05 11.26 -1.99
CA THR A 78 -0.05 11.28 -3.47
C THR A 78 1.38 11.54 -3.97
N LEU A 79 1.63 11.22 -5.25
CA LEU A 79 2.95 11.50 -5.82
C LEU A 79 3.28 13.00 -5.80
N ASP A 80 2.30 13.84 -6.11
CA ASP A 80 2.45 15.30 -6.11
C ASP A 80 2.73 15.83 -4.70
N SER A 81 1.95 15.41 -3.70
CA SER A 81 2.18 15.78 -2.31
C SER A 81 3.54 15.29 -1.82
N TRP A 82 3.98 14.10 -2.25
CA TRP A 82 5.26 13.55 -1.84
C TRP A 82 6.46 14.38 -2.33
N LEU A 83 6.38 14.96 -3.53
CA LEU A 83 7.39 15.89 -4.03
C LEU A 83 7.51 17.13 -3.12
N HIS A 84 6.38 17.66 -2.66
CA HIS A 84 6.37 18.77 -1.71
C HIS A 84 6.96 18.37 -0.35
N VAL A 85 6.66 17.17 0.17
CA VAL A 85 7.28 16.67 1.42
C VAL A 85 8.80 16.58 1.29
N ILE A 86 9.31 16.11 0.15
CA ILE A 86 10.76 16.07 -0.10
C ILE A 86 11.35 17.47 -0.08
N GLN A 87 10.70 18.43 -0.73
CA GLN A 87 11.15 19.81 -0.72
C GLN A 87 11.18 20.39 0.71
N GLN A 88 10.14 20.15 1.52
CA GLN A 88 10.13 20.58 2.94
C GLN A 88 11.29 19.97 3.75
N LEU A 89 11.70 18.74 3.44
CA LEU A 89 12.85 18.09 4.07
C LEU A 89 14.18 18.70 3.61
N GLU A 90 14.31 19.03 2.32
CA GLU A 90 15.52 19.62 1.74
C GLU A 90 15.73 21.08 2.20
N ASP A 91 14.65 21.84 2.26
CA ASP A 91 14.63 23.23 2.74
C ASP A 91 14.78 23.31 4.28
N GLY A 92 14.73 22.16 4.98
CA GLY A 92 14.89 22.07 6.43
C GLY A 92 13.67 22.57 7.23
N GLU A 93 12.52 22.72 6.58
CA GLU A 93 11.26 23.09 7.22
C GLU A 93 10.76 21.99 8.17
N ILE A 94 10.96 20.74 7.78
CA ILE A 94 10.67 19.55 8.58
C ILE A 94 11.90 18.63 8.66
N TRP A 95 11.98 17.85 9.73
CA TRP A 95 13.08 16.89 9.97
C TRP A 95 12.64 15.44 9.76
N CYS A 96 11.32 15.22 9.69
CA CYS A 96 10.71 13.91 9.49
C CYS A 96 9.48 14.09 8.61
N ALA A 97 9.31 13.23 7.60
CA ALA A 97 8.13 13.25 6.73
C ALA A 97 6.81 13.17 7.51
N LEU A 98 6.81 12.55 8.70
CA LEU A 98 5.63 12.45 9.56
C LEU A 98 5.14 13.79 10.14
N GLN A 99 5.95 14.85 10.02
CA GLN A 99 5.57 16.20 10.45
C GLN A 99 4.81 16.97 9.37
N SER A 100 4.87 16.51 8.12
CA SER A 100 4.16 17.16 7.02
C SER A 100 2.66 16.95 7.15
N ASP A 101 1.89 18.00 6.90
CA ASP A 101 0.43 18.00 6.79
C ASP A 101 -0.08 17.37 5.48
N LEU A 102 0.82 17.15 4.52
CA LEU A 102 0.52 16.57 3.21
C LEU A 102 0.46 15.04 3.21
N ILE A 103 0.83 14.41 4.33
CA ILE A 103 0.76 12.96 4.49
C ILE A 103 -0.44 12.56 5.35
N LYS A 104 -1.01 11.40 5.03
CA LYS A 104 -2.08 10.79 5.83
C LYS A 104 -1.51 9.62 6.61
N SER A 105 -1.29 9.81 7.91
CA SER A 105 -0.80 8.75 8.79
C SER A 105 -1.86 7.66 8.93
N ILE A 106 -1.47 6.41 8.66
CA ILE A 106 -2.34 5.22 8.70
C ILE A 106 -2.13 4.46 10.00
N TYR A 107 -0.88 4.29 10.44
CA TYR A 107 -0.57 3.63 11.69
C TYR A 107 0.77 4.08 12.27
N SER A 108 0.76 4.60 13.50
CA SER A 108 1.97 4.92 14.25
C SER A 108 2.37 3.78 15.18
N PHE A 109 3.67 3.47 15.24
CA PHE A 109 4.21 2.46 16.15
C PHE A 109 4.11 2.89 17.62
N ASN A 110 3.87 4.16 17.91
CA ASN A 110 3.56 4.60 19.27
C ASN A 110 2.28 3.91 19.81
N SER A 111 1.36 3.54 18.92
CA SER A 111 0.13 2.81 19.28
C SER A 111 0.33 1.29 19.45
N LEU A 112 1.54 0.79 19.24
CA LEU A 112 1.85 -0.64 19.32
C LEU A 112 1.71 -1.17 20.76
N ASN A 113 1.98 -0.33 21.78
CA ASN A 113 1.83 -0.65 23.20
C ASN A 113 2.45 -2.01 23.60
N GLY A 114 3.62 -2.35 23.04
CA GLY A 114 4.34 -3.60 23.31
C GLY A 114 3.78 -4.85 22.61
N LYS A 115 2.80 -4.71 21.72
CA LYS A 115 2.35 -5.80 20.86
C LYS A 115 3.39 -6.08 19.77
N ASP A 116 3.38 -7.29 19.23
CA ASP A 116 4.27 -7.72 18.14
C ASP A 116 3.56 -7.73 16.77
N SER A 117 2.30 -7.33 16.74
CA SER A 117 1.44 -7.42 15.56
C SER A 117 0.27 -6.43 15.63
N PHE A 118 -0.17 -6.00 14.45
CA PHE A 118 -1.39 -5.22 14.27
C PHE A 118 -2.01 -5.51 12.90
N SER A 119 -3.32 -5.32 12.80
CA SER A 119 -4.05 -5.29 11.53
C SER A 119 -5.03 -4.14 11.56
N ILE A 120 -5.01 -3.33 10.52
CA ILE A 120 -5.92 -2.20 10.34
C ILE A 120 -6.53 -2.21 8.95
N LEU A 121 -7.78 -1.73 8.90
CA LEU A 121 -8.51 -1.51 7.67
C LEU A 121 -8.75 -0.01 7.53
N TYR A 122 -8.02 0.61 6.62
CA TYR A 122 -8.17 2.01 6.28
C TYR A 122 -9.10 2.15 5.07
N LYS A 123 -10.13 2.98 5.23
CA LYS A 123 -11.02 3.42 4.17
C LYS A 123 -10.81 4.91 3.99
N GLU A 124 -10.56 5.33 2.76
CA GLU A 124 -10.64 6.74 2.44
C GLU A 124 -12.10 7.15 2.47
N GLU A 125 -12.49 7.91 3.51
CA GLU A 125 -13.78 8.59 3.49
C GLU A 125 -13.74 9.65 2.40
N ILE A 126 -14.78 9.67 1.56
CA ILE A 126 -14.98 10.73 0.59
C ILE A 126 -15.31 11.97 1.42
N ASP A 127 -14.32 12.84 1.62
CA ASP A 127 -14.60 14.23 1.96
C ASP A 127 -15.37 14.80 0.76
N ALA A 128 -16.69 14.85 0.89
CA ALA A 128 -17.57 15.48 -0.06
C ALA A 128 -17.35 16.99 0.05
N ASP A 129 -16.57 17.54 -0.87
CA ASP A 129 -16.61 18.96 -1.24
C ASP A 129 -17.32 19.10 -2.59
#